data_AF-A0A7W0VBT9-F1
#
_entry.id   AF-A0A7W0VBT9-F1
#
_cell.length_a   1.000
_cell.length_b   1.000
_cell.length_c   1.000
_cell.angle_alpha   90.00
_cell.angle_beta   90.00
_cell.angle_gamma   90.00
#
_symmetry.space_group_name_H-M   'P 1'
#
loop_
_entity.id
_entity.type
_entity.pdbx_description
1 polymer ?
#
loop_
_entity_poly.entity_id
_entity_poly.type
_entity_poly.pdbx_seq_one_letter_code
_entity_poly.pdbx_strand_id
1 'polypeptide(L)'
;MPLILRLIAWLIAFYRHWLSGRGPLRDVRCSFAPHESCSAFGMRMTHDAPSARAAIGRIARRIRRCRDACLITDGHALSWSELHDRTPAEIVEQMRMDGEGAPAIEQMLHVRRDVAVWRADVDSLHACDEMLASARATGPTTAPRLCAEPAIRSRTHRRLAVLGVIAAVAIAAVFVLPWIGGMTLGLVATAGTLSARTAWERTRRFDLHRTWAARRRS
;
A
#
# COMPACT_ATOMS: atom_id res chain seq x y z
N MET A 1 -10.05 -22.27 -14.28
CA MET A 1 -9.54 -20.88 -14.15
C MET A 1 -9.81 -20.10 -15.43
N PRO A 2 -10.57 -18.99 -15.39
CA PRO A 2 -10.90 -18.17 -16.57
C PRO A 2 -9.66 -17.58 -17.25
N LEU A 3 -9.76 -17.31 -18.56
CA LEU A 3 -8.64 -16.84 -19.40
C LEU A 3 -8.01 -15.54 -18.88
N ILE A 4 -8.82 -14.63 -18.36
CA ILE A 4 -8.33 -13.36 -17.77
C ILE A 4 -7.45 -13.61 -16.53
N LEU A 5 -7.82 -14.57 -15.67
CA LEU A 5 -6.99 -14.92 -14.50
C LEU A 5 -5.67 -15.57 -14.93
N ARG A 6 -5.68 -16.38 -16.00
CA ARG A 6 -4.45 -16.92 -16.61
C ARG A 6 -3.54 -15.82 -17.15
N LEU A 7 -4.12 -14.82 -17.81
CA LEU A 7 -3.36 -13.67 -18.31
C LEU A 7 -2.73 -12.87 -17.17
N ILE A 8 -3.48 -12.59 -16.09
CA ILE A 8 -2.95 -11.87 -14.93
C ILE A 8 -1.83 -12.69 -14.27
N ALA A 9 -2.04 -14.00 -14.06
CA ALA A 9 -1.02 -14.88 -13.50
C ALA A 9 0.23 -14.91 -14.37
N TRP A 10 0.08 -14.98 -15.70
CA TRP A 10 1.18 -14.93 -16.65
C TRP A 10 1.93 -13.59 -16.58
N LEU A 11 1.23 -12.46 -16.51
CA LEU A 11 1.85 -11.13 -16.34
C LEU A 11 2.63 -11.03 -15.02
N ILE A 12 2.09 -11.55 -13.92
CA ILE A 12 2.77 -11.58 -12.62
C ILE A 12 3.99 -12.50 -12.68
N ALA A 13 3.88 -13.68 -13.30
CA ALA A 13 4.99 -14.60 -13.48
C ALA A 13 6.09 -14.01 -14.37
N PHE A 14 5.71 -13.34 -15.46
CA PHE A 14 6.63 -12.62 -16.34
C PHE A 14 7.35 -11.52 -15.58
N TYR A 15 6.62 -10.70 -14.82
CA TYR A 15 7.19 -9.70 -13.92
C TYR A 15 8.16 -10.35 -12.91
N ARG A 16 7.79 -11.49 -12.30
CA ARG A 16 8.64 -12.19 -11.34
C ARG A 16 9.93 -12.71 -11.98
N HIS A 17 9.85 -13.22 -13.20
CA HIS A 17 10.99 -13.78 -13.91
C HIS A 17 11.95 -12.70 -14.41
N TRP A 18 11.42 -11.60 -14.96
CA TRP A 18 12.25 -10.60 -15.65
C TRP A 18 12.55 -9.36 -14.81
N LEU A 19 11.67 -8.98 -13.88
CA LEU A 19 11.73 -7.69 -13.18
C LEU A 19 11.92 -7.84 -11.67
N SER A 20 11.37 -8.88 -11.04
CA SER A 20 11.53 -9.10 -9.59
C SER A 20 12.89 -9.72 -9.28
N GLY A 21 13.63 -9.19 -8.30
CA GLY A 21 14.91 -9.77 -7.89
C GLY A 21 16.11 -9.45 -8.80
N ARG A 22 15.90 -8.69 -9.89
CA ARG A 22 16.95 -8.29 -10.84
C ARG A 22 16.98 -6.78 -11.04
N GLY A 23 18.16 -6.24 -11.32
CA GLY A 23 18.36 -4.80 -11.55
C GLY A 23 17.90 -3.91 -10.39
N PRO A 24 17.28 -2.75 -10.65
CA PRO A 24 16.90 -1.77 -9.62
C PRO A 24 15.79 -2.24 -8.66
N LEU A 25 15.17 -3.39 -8.93
CA LEU A 25 14.10 -3.97 -8.12
C LEU A 25 14.57 -5.17 -7.27
N ARG A 26 15.87 -5.51 -7.29
CA ARG A 26 16.40 -6.68 -6.56
C ARG A 26 16.16 -6.63 -5.04
N ASP A 27 16.14 -5.42 -4.50
CA ASP A 27 16.04 -5.18 -3.06
C ASP A 27 14.61 -4.83 -2.62
N VAL A 28 13.63 -4.90 -3.54
CA VAL A 28 12.22 -4.61 -3.22
C VAL A 28 11.60 -5.79 -2.47
N ARG A 29 11.72 -5.75 -1.14
CA ARG A 29 11.03 -6.69 -0.23
C ARG A 29 9.68 -6.11 0.18
N CYS A 30 8.68 -6.98 0.39
CA CYS A 30 7.43 -6.55 0.99
C CYS A 30 7.72 -6.05 2.40
N SER A 31 7.39 -4.79 2.65
CA SER A 31 7.62 -4.14 3.94
C SER A 31 6.64 -4.55 5.03
N PHE A 32 5.67 -5.38 4.67
CA PHE A 32 4.47 -5.65 5.44
C PHE A 32 4.25 -7.13 5.72
N ALA A 33 4.77 -8.02 4.86
CA ALA A 33 4.75 -9.46 5.08
C ALA A 33 6.13 -10.00 4.66
N PRO A 34 7.09 -10.10 5.60
CA PRO A 34 8.45 -10.54 5.26
C PRO A 34 8.48 -11.95 4.66
N HIS A 35 7.46 -12.76 4.96
CA HIS A 35 7.30 -14.13 4.47
C HIS A 35 6.61 -14.22 3.10
N GLU A 36 6.03 -13.13 2.58
CA GLU A 36 5.29 -13.15 1.31
C GLU A 36 5.40 -11.83 0.55
N SER A 37 6.07 -11.87 -0.61
CA SER A 37 6.12 -10.71 -1.51
C SER A 37 4.75 -10.37 -2.11
N CYS A 38 4.50 -9.11 -2.45
CA CYS A 38 3.24 -8.71 -3.10
C CYS A 38 2.96 -9.48 -4.40
N SER A 39 4.02 -9.90 -5.12
CA SER A 39 3.89 -10.74 -6.31
C SER A 39 3.50 -12.18 -5.97
N ALA A 40 4.01 -12.74 -4.86
CA ALA A 40 3.63 -14.09 -4.39
C ALA A 40 2.16 -14.11 -3.95
N PHE A 41 1.75 -13.09 -3.19
CA PHE A 41 0.35 -12.88 -2.85
C PHE A 41 -0.51 -12.73 -4.12
N GLY A 42 -0.04 -11.96 -5.10
CA GLY A 42 -0.73 -11.79 -6.38
C GLY A 42 -0.98 -13.13 -7.10
N MET A 43 0.04 -13.99 -7.17
CA MET A 43 -0.10 -15.34 -7.73
C MET A 43 -1.12 -16.18 -6.96
N ARG A 44 -1.06 -16.19 -5.63
CA ARG A 44 -2.04 -16.91 -4.80
C ARG A 44 -3.46 -16.40 -5.05
N MET A 45 -3.66 -15.08 -5.08
CA MET A 45 -4.97 -14.49 -5.34
C MET A 45 -5.48 -14.76 -6.75
N THR A 46 -4.62 -14.88 -7.76
CA THR A 46 -5.08 -15.28 -9.10
C THR A 46 -5.56 -16.72 -9.17
N HIS A 47 -5.07 -17.58 -8.26
CA HIS A 47 -5.49 -18.97 -8.15
C HIS A 47 -6.76 -19.13 -7.31
N ASP A 48 -6.82 -18.46 -6.16
CA ASP A 48 -7.86 -18.68 -5.15
C ASP A 48 -9.10 -17.78 -5.32
N ALA A 49 -9.01 -16.72 -6.13
CA ALA A 49 -10.15 -15.82 -6.33
C ALA A 49 -11.19 -16.39 -7.29
N PRO A 50 -12.50 -16.16 -7.03
CA PRO A 50 -13.57 -16.62 -7.91
C PRO A 50 -13.62 -15.87 -9.25
N SER A 51 -12.97 -14.70 -9.35
CA SER A 51 -12.94 -13.89 -10.56
C SER A 51 -11.72 -12.99 -10.64
N ALA A 52 -11.40 -12.51 -11.85
CA ALA A 52 -10.36 -11.53 -12.09
C ALA A 52 -10.58 -10.23 -11.30
N ARG A 53 -11.83 -9.76 -11.23
CA ARG A 53 -12.19 -8.58 -10.44
C ARG A 53 -11.91 -8.78 -8.96
N ALA A 54 -12.24 -9.96 -8.42
CA ALA A 54 -11.95 -10.28 -7.02
C ALA A 54 -10.44 -10.35 -6.76
N ALA A 55 -9.67 -11.02 -7.62
CA ALA A 55 -8.21 -11.09 -7.53
C ALA A 55 -7.57 -9.70 -7.55
N ILE A 56 -7.89 -8.89 -8.56
CA ILE A 56 -7.38 -7.52 -8.71
C ILE A 56 -7.77 -6.67 -7.49
N GLY A 57 -9.02 -6.79 -7.02
CA GLY A 57 -9.49 -6.09 -5.83
C GLY A 57 -8.67 -6.40 -4.59
N ARG A 58 -8.41 -7.69 -4.32
CA ARG A 58 -7.59 -8.14 -3.17
C ARG A 58 -6.14 -7.65 -3.30
N ILE A 59 -5.54 -7.78 -4.48
CA ILE A 59 -4.17 -7.30 -4.76
C ILE A 59 -4.06 -5.80 -4.55
N ALA A 60 -5.00 -5.02 -5.11
CA ALA A 60 -5.01 -3.56 -4.98
C ALA A 60 -5.18 -3.12 -3.52
N ARG A 61 -6.04 -3.80 -2.75
CA ARG A 61 -6.21 -3.53 -1.31
C ARG A 61 -4.95 -3.84 -0.51
N ARG A 62 -4.26 -4.96 -0.76
CA ARG A 62 -2.98 -5.27 -0.09
C ARG A 62 -1.92 -4.23 -0.41
N ILE A 63 -1.77 -3.83 -1.67
CA ILE A 63 -0.81 -2.79 -2.07
C ILE A 63 -1.12 -1.46 -1.36
N ARG A 64 -2.40 -1.08 -1.29
CA ARG A 64 -2.84 0.11 -0.56
C ARG A 64 -2.47 0.02 0.92
N ARG A 65 -2.80 -1.10 1.59
CA ARG A 65 -2.43 -1.34 3.00
C ARG A 65 -0.92 -1.23 3.22
N CYS A 66 -0.11 -1.89 2.39
CA CYS A 66 1.36 -1.82 2.51
C CYS A 66 1.89 -0.39 2.39
N ARG A 67 1.29 0.43 1.53
CA ARG A 67 1.66 1.83 1.31
C ARG A 67 1.27 2.74 2.48
N ASP A 68 0.22 2.36 3.18
CA ASP A 68 -0.44 3.17 4.21
C ASP A 68 -0.10 2.66 5.63
N ALA A 69 0.50 1.48 5.78
CA ALA A 69 0.94 0.87 7.04
C ALA A 69 2.31 1.44 7.50
N CYS A 70 2.36 2.75 7.73
CA CYS A 70 3.47 3.41 8.41
C CYS A 70 3.00 4.64 9.19
N LEU A 71 3.75 4.97 10.23
CA LEU A 71 3.71 6.30 10.84
C LEU A 71 4.45 7.28 9.92
N ILE A 72 3.89 8.45 9.72
CA ILE A 72 4.46 9.50 8.87
C ILE A 72 5.04 10.58 9.77
N THR A 73 6.27 11.03 9.52
CA THR A 73 6.94 12.08 10.30
C THR A 73 7.54 13.16 9.40
N ASP A 74 7.49 14.42 9.84
CA ASP A 74 8.25 15.53 9.24
C ASP A 74 9.46 15.95 10.11
N GLY A 75 9.76 15.19 11.17
CA GLY A 75 10.78 15.52 12.16
C GLY A 75 10.27 16.32 13.36
N HIS A 76 9.09 16.92 13.28
CA HIS A 76 8.50 17.73 14.35
C HIS A 76 7.14 17.20 14.84
N ALA A 77 6.40 16.52 13.97
CA ALA A 77 5.11 15.92 14.23
C ALA A 77 5.05 14.49 13.68
N LEU A 78 4.12 13.71 14.23
CA LEU A 78 3.75 12.39 13.75
C LEU A 78 2.31 12.43 13.21
N SER A 79 2.09 11.64 12.16
CA SER A 79 0.81 11.48 11.49
C SER A 79 0.62 10.03 11.06
N TRP A 80 -0.60 9.66 10.66
CA TRP A 80 -0.97 8.33 10.19
C TRP A 80 -1.98 8.41 9.04
N SER A 81 -2.09 7.32 8.30
CA SER A 81 -3.01 7.20 7.16
C SER A 81 -4.43 6.80 7.57
N GLU A 82 -5.39 6.90 6.65
CA GLU A 82 -6.81 6.55 6.87
C GLU A 82 -7.03 5.10 7.30
N LEU A 83 -6.08 4.24 6.91
CA LEU A 83 -6.07 2.84 7.32
C LEU A 83 -6.20 2.71 8.84
N HIS A 84 -5.58 3.64 9.59
CA HIS A 84 -5.48 3.60 11.05
C HIS A 84 -6.61 4.33 11.78
N ASP A 85 -7.61 4.85 11.07
CA ASP A 85 -8.83 5.39 11.70
C ASP A 85 -9.86 4.30 12.00
N ARG A 86 -9.73 3.14 11.35
CA ARG A 86 -10.61 1.98 11.50
C ARG A 86 -10.24 1.16 12.73
N THR A 87 -11.18 0.46 13.32
CA THR A 87 -10.90 -0.37 14.50
C THR A 87 -9.95 -1.52 14.13
N PRO A 88 -9.16 -2.05 15.09
CA PRO A 88 -8.33 -3.23 14.84
C PRO A 88 -9.15 -4.40 14.27
N ALA A 89 -10.35 -4.65 14.81
CA ALA A 89 -11.27 -5.70 14.37
C ALA A 89 -11.66 -5.56 12.89
N GLU A 90 -12.07 -4.35 12.47
CA GLU A 90 -12.45 -4.08 11.07
C GLU A 90 -11.32 -4.36 10.09
N ILE A 91 -10.09 -3.98 10.46
CA ILE A 91 -8.92 -4.20 9.60
C ILE A 91 -8.60 -5.69 9.50
N VAL A 92 -8.58 -6.40 10.63
CA VAL A 92 -8.34 -7.84 10.68
C VAL A 92 -9.36 -8.59 9.84
N GLU A 93 -10.65 -8.27 9.99
CA GLU A 93 -11.72 -8.91 9.24
C GLU A 93 -11.59 -8.64 7.74
N GLN A 94 -11.30 -7.40 7.34
CA GLN A 94 -11.03 -7.09 5.94
C GLN A 94 -9.82 -7.85 5.38
N MET A 95 -8.77 -8.01 6.18
CA MET A 95 -7.58 -8.77 5.79
C MET A 95 -7.89 -10.26 5.61
N ARG A 96 -8.69 -10.86 6.50
CA ARG A 96 -9.16 -12.24 6.37
C ARG A 96 -10.00 -12.44 5.11
N MET A 97 -10.97 -11.54 4.86
CA MET A 97 -11.77 -11.55 3.62
C MET A 97 -10.92 -11.42 2.34
N ASP A 98 -9.76 -10.76 2.45
CA ASP A 98 -8.79 -10.61 1.38
C ASP A 98 -7.83 -11.79 1.21
N GLY A 99 -7.93 -12.83 2.05
CA GLY A 99 -7.04 -14.00 2.01
C GLY A 99 -5.62 -13.69 2.49
N GLU A 100 -5.47 -12.71 3.39
CA GLU A 100 -4.21 -12.44 4.07
C GLU A 100 -3.92 -13.53 5.10
N GLY A 101 -2.67 -13.99 5.16
CA GLY A 101 -2.24 -14.97 6.16
C GLY A 101 -2.04 -14.36 7.54
N ALA A 102 -2.02 -15.21 8.57
CA ALA A 102 -1.81 -14.79 9.96
C ALA A 102 -0.58 -13.88 10.17
N PRO A 103 0.60 -14.12 9.56
CA PRO A 103 1.75 -13.24 9.76
C PRO A 103 1.55 -11.80 9.24
N ALA A 104 0.78 -11.64 8.16
CA ALA A 104 0.48 -10.30 7.63
C ALA A 104 -0.50 -9.56 8.55
N ILE A 105 -1.47 -10.28 9.12
CA ILE A 105 -2.44 -9.76 10.09
C ILE A 105 -1.72 -9.34 11.37
N GLU A 106 -0.82 -10.18 11.89
CA GLU A 106 0.01 -9.90 13.06
C GLU A 106 0.87 -8.64 12.86
N GLN A 107 1.55 -8.52 11.72
CA GLN A 107 2.31 -7.30 11.41
C GLN A 107 1.43 -6.05 11.34
N MET A 108 0.20 -6.15 10.82
CA MET A 108 -0.76 -5.05 10.84
C MET A 108 -1.12 -4.64 12.27
N LEU A 109 -1.40 -5.62 13.13
CA LEU A 109 -1.77 -5.40 14.52
C LEU A 109 -0.64 -4.73 15.29
N HIS A 110 0.61 -5.12 15.06
CA HIS A 110 1.77 -4.41 15.64
C HIS A 110 1.83 -2.95 15.20
N VAL A 111 1.71 -2.65 13.89
CA VAL A 111 1.70 -1.27 13.41
C VAL A 111 0.50 -0.49 13.99
N ARG A 112 -0.66 -1.13 14.13
CA ARG A 112 -1.85 -0.51 14.74
C ARG A 112 -1.65 -0.21 16.22
N ARG A 113 -1.04 -1.14 16.96
CA ARG A 113 -0.68 -0.97 18.36
C ARG A 113 0.22 0.24 18.54
N ASP A 114 1.25 0.39 17.72
CA ASP A 114 2.15 1.54 17.78
C ASP A 114 1.40 2.85 17.51
N VAL A 115 0.51 2.87 16.51
CA VAL A 115 -0.35 4.04 16.25
C VAL A 115 -1.29 4.32 17.44
N ALA A 116 -1.83 3.29 18.10
CA ALA A 116 -2.70 3.45 19.26
C ALA A 116 -1.96 4.06 20.46
N VAL A 117 -0.72 3.61 20.73
CA VAL A 117 0.17 4.21 21.74
C VAL A 117 0.37 5.71 21.44
N TRP A 118 0.72 6.06 20.20
CA TRP A 118 0.90 7.46 19.81
C TRP A 118 -0.37 8.30 19.90
N ARG A 119 -1.53 7.69 19.65
CA ARG A 119 -2.83 8.35 19.78
C ARG A 119 -3.29 8.51 21.24
N ALA A 120 -2.65 7.81 22.19
CA ALA A 120 -3.19 7.58 23.53
C ALA A 120 -4.59 6.94 23.49
N ASP A 121 -4.81 6.02 22.54
CA ASP A 121 -6.07 5.31 22.31
C ASP A 121 -6.03 3.96 23.03
N VAL A 122 -6.40 3.97 24.32
CA VAL A 122 -6.28 2.82 25.22
C VAL A 122 -7.14 1.65 24.77
N ASP A 123 -8.35 1.92 24.26
CA ASP A 123 -9.25 0.87 23.78
C ASP A 123 -8.67 0.15 22.56
N SER A 124 -8.12 0.91 21.60
CA SER A 124 -7.45 0.31 20.43
C SER A 124 -6.19 -0.45 20.83
N LEU A 125 -5.46 0.00 21.86
CA LEU A 125 -4.29 -0.69 22.39
C LEU A 125 -4.68 -2.04 22.99
N HIS A 126 -5.66 -2.08 23.89
CA HIS A 126 -6.15 -3.32 24.48
C HIS A 126 -6.69 -4.29 23.43
N ALA A 127 -7.47 -3.80 22.46
CA ALA A 127 -7.98 -4.63 21.38
C ALA A 127 -6.86 -5.24 20.53
N CYS A 128 -5.78 -4.49 20.26
CA CYS A 128 -4.60 -5.04 19.57
C CYS A 128 -3.90 -6.10 20.41
N ASP A 129 -3.71 -5.85 21.71
CA ASP A 129 -3.03 -6.78 22.62
C ASP A 129 -3.81 -8.09 22.79
N GLU A 130 -5.14 -8.04 22.89
CA GLU A 130 -6.01 -9.23 22.96
C GLU A 130 -5.94 -10.05 21.65
N MET A 131 -6.00 -9.39 20.50
CA MET A 131 -5.88 -10.05 19.20
C MET A 131 -4.49 -10.65 18.97
N LEU A 132 -3.45 -9.98 19.45
CA LEU A 132 -2.08 -10.50 19.40
C LEU A 132 -1.88 -11.66 20.38
N ALA A 133 -2.50 -11.64 21.56
CA ALA A 133 -2.42 -12.75 22.52
C ALA A 133 -3.12 -14.00 22.01
N SER A 134 -4.24 -13.83 21.29
CA SER A 134 -4.97 -14.95 20.67
C SER A 134 -4.30 -15.48 19.39
N ALA A 135 -3.55 -14.64 18.68
CA ALA A 135 -2.66 -15.07 17.61
C ALA A 135 -1.44 -15.75 18.25
N ARG A 136 -1.26 -17.06 18.09
CA ARG A 136 0.01 -17.72 18.46
C ARG A 136 1.14 -17.07 17.64
N ALA A 137 1.85 -16.11 18.24
CA ALA A 137 2.88 -15.32 17.58
C ALA A 137 3.91 -16.27 16.96
N THR A 138 4.06 -16.20 15.63
CA THR A 138 4.87 -17.18 14.87
C THR A 138 6.01 -16.53 14.11
N GLY A 139 6.19 -15.21 14.23
CA GLY A 139 7.21 -14.49 13.49
C GLY A 139 7.89 -13.37 14.28
N PRO A 140 9.06 -12.89 13.80
CA PRO A 140 9.73 -11.73 14.36
C PRO A 140 8.91 -10.46 14.11
N THR A 141 8.60 -9.72 15.17
CA THR A 141 7.96 -8.41 15.09
C THR A 141 8.88 -7.43 14.38
N THR A 142 8.44 -6.87 13.26
CA THR A 142 9.18 -5.76 12.61
C THR A 142 8.70 -4.45 13.20
N ALA A 143 9.64 -3.63 13.70
CA ALA A 143 9.35 -2.29 14.19
C ALA A 143 8.53 -1.49 13.17
N PRO A 144 7.61 -0.61 13.62
CA PRO A 144 6.78 0.18 12.73
C PRO A 144 7.69 1.03 11.85
N ARG A 145 7.43 1.01 10.55
CA ARG A 145 8.16 1.88 9.64
C ARG A 145 7.76 3.32 9.91
N LEU A 146 8.76 4.18 10.08
CA LEU A 146 8.61 5.63 10.02
C LEU A 146 8.89 6.09 8.59
N CYS A 147 7.91 6.76 7.99
CA CYS A 147 7.97 7.31 6.66
C CYS A 147 8.19 8.82 6.75
N ALA A 148 9.35 9.33 6.31
CA ALA A 148 9.60 10.77 6.28
C ALA A 148 8.75 11.47 5.20
N GLU A 149 7.98 12.49 5.58
CA GLU A 149 7.10 13.27 4.70
C GLU A 149 7.85 13.91 3.52
N PRO A 150 9.04 14.53 3.69
CA PRO A 150 9.84 15.04 2.56
C PRO A 150 10.23 13.95 1.56
N ALA A 151 10.53 12.75 2.04
CA ALA A 151 10.87 11.61 1.20
C ALA A 151 9.63 11.09 0.43
N ILE A 152 8.45 11.09 1.05
CA ILE A 152 7.19 10.72 0.39
C ILE A 152 6.85 11.75 -0.70
N ARG A 153 6.95 13.04 -0.37
CA ARG A 153 6.64 14.14 -1.27
C ARG A 153 7.56 14.14 -2.49
N SER A 154 8.88 14.02 -2.29
CA SER A 154 9.85 13.92 -3.39
C SER A 154 9.61 12.71 -4.30
N ARG A 155 9.31 11.53 -3.74
CA ARG A 155 8.94 10.34 -4.55
C ARG A 155 7.67 10.59 -5.37
N THR A 156 6.68 11.27 -4.81
CA THR A 156 5.44 11.62 -5.50
C THR A 156 5.70 12.58 -6.66
N HIS A 157 6.46 13.65 -6.43
CA HIS A 157 6.82 14.60 -7.49
C HIS A 157 7.61 13.93 -8.62
N ARG A 158 8.61 13.10 -8.29
CA ARG A 158 9.35 12.32 -9.30
C ARG A 158 8.42 11.42 -10.11
N ARG A 159 7.46 10.75 -9.45
CA ARG A 159 6.49 9.90 -10.14
C ARG A 159 5.59 10.70 -11.08
N LEU A 160 5.08 11.85 -10.66
CA LEU A 160 4.27 12.72 -11.50
C LEU A 160 5.08 13.28 -12.68
N ALA A 161 6.34 13.64 -12.47
CA ALA A 161 7.23 14.08 -13.54
C ALA A 161 7.45 12.97 -14.59
N VAL A 162 7.74 11.74 -14.16
CA VAL A 162 7.88 10.59 -15.06
C VAL A 162 6.58 10.32 -15.82
N LEU A 163 5.43 10.37 -15.15
CA LEU A 163 4.13 10.23 -15.81
C LEU A 163 3.91 11.34 -16.85
N GLY A 164 4.33 12.58 -16.58
CA GLY A 164 4.28 13.68 -17.53
C GLY A 164 5.12 13.42 -18.79
N VAL A 165 6.33 12.87 -18.63
CA VAL A 165 7.18 12.47 -19.77
C VAL A 165 6.51 11.36 -20.59
N ILE A 166 5.98 10.33 -19.93
CA ILE A 166 5.26 9.24 -20.62
C ILE A 166 4.02 9.79 -21.35
N ALA A 167 3.29 10.72 -20.75
CA ALA A 167 2.16 11.38 -21.40
C ALA A 167 2.60 12.11 -22.68
N ALA A 168 3.69 12.88 -22.63
CA ALA A 168 4.20 13.61 -23.79
C ALA A 168 4.57 12.66 -24.95
N VAL A 169 5.26 11.55 -24.64
CA VAL A 169 5.58 10.50 -25.64
C VAL A 169 4.30 9.84 -26.18
N ALA A 170 3.33 9.56 -25.31
CA ALA A 170 2.06 8.96 -25.72
C ALA A 170 1.24 9.88 -26.63
N ILE A 171 1.24 11.21 -26.39
CA ILE A 171 0.61 12.21 -27.28
C ILE A 171 1.24 12.14 -28.67
N ALA A 172 2.57 12.13 -28.76
CA ALA A 172 3.26 11.98 -30.04
C ALA A 172 2.90 10.65 -30.74
N ALA A 173 2.80 9.56 -29.96
CA ALA A 173 2.42 8.25 -30.48
C ALA A 173 0.97 8.17 -30.97
N VAL A 174 0.03 9.01 -30.49
CA VAL A 174 -1.35 9.05 -31.01
C VAL A 174 -1.37 9.34 -32.51
N PHE A 175 -0.44 10.17 -33.00
CA PHE A 175 -0.38 10.54 -34.42
C PHE A 175 0.17 9.43 -35.33
N VAL A 176 0.84 8.42 -34.77
CA VAL A 176 1.46 7.32 -35.53
C VAL A 176 0.72 5.99 -35.29
N LEU A 177 0.35 5.74 -34.03
CA LEU A 177 -0.27 4.53 -33.52
C LEU A 177 -1.42 4.93 -32.56
N PRO A 178 -2.56 5.40 -33.08
CA PRO A 178 -3.60 6.07 -32.30
C PRO A 178 -4.15 5.22 -31.14
N TRP A 179 -4.32 3.91 -31.36
CA TRP A 179 -4.81 2.98 -30.34
C TRP A 179 -3.84 2.83 -29.17
N ILE A 180 -2.54 2.70 -29.44
CA ILE A 180 -1.51 2.53 -28.41
C ILE A 180 -1.30 3.85 -27.66
N GLY A 181 -1.23 4.97 -28.38
CA GLY A 181 -1.12 6.30 -27.79
C GLY A 181 -2.31 6.63 -26.88
N GLY A 182 -3.53 6.36 -27.35
CA GLY A 182 -4.77 6.60 -26.60
C GLY A 182 -4.87 5.73 -25.33
N MET A 183 -4.58 4.43 -25.43
CA MET A 183 -4.57 3.54 -24.26
C MET A 183 -3.52 3.97 -23.22
N THR A 184 -2.32 4.35 -23.69
CA THR A 184 -1.23 4.79 -22.81
C THR A 184 -1.61 6.08 -22.09
N LEU A 185 -2.22 7.05 -22.79
CA LEU A 185 -2.74 8.27 -22.19
C LEU A 185 -3.78 8.01 -21.10
N GLY A 186 -4.73 7.11 -21.35
CA GLY A 186 -5.73 6.71 -20.36
C GLY A 186 -5.10 6.12 -19.09
N LEU A 187 -4.09 5.26 -19.25
CA LEU A 187 -3.34 4.68 -18.13
C LEU A 187 -2.56 5.73 -17.34
N VAL A 188 -1.87 6.64 -18.04
CA VAL A 188 -1.07 7.71 -17.43
C VAL A 188 -1.96 8.69 -16.68
N ALA A 189 -3.09 9.11 -17.26
CA ALA A 189 -4.05 9.98 -16.60
C ALA A 189 -4.59 9.33 -15.32
N THR A 190 -5.00 8.07 -15.39
CA THR A 190 -5.48 7.32 -14.23
C THR A 190 -4.42 7.22 -13.13
N ALA A 191 -3.18 6.86 -13.50
CA ALA A 191 -2.06 6.77 -12.56
C ALA A 191 -1.70 8.14 -11.94
N GLY A 192 -1.76 9.21 -12.73
CA GLY A 192 -1.52 10.59 -12.31
C GLY A 192 -2.55 11.04 -11.28
N THR A 193 -3.85 10.89 -11.59
CA THR A 193 -4.95 11.25 -10.69
C THR A 193 -4.88 10.49 -9.37
N LEU A 194 -4.63 9.18 -9.40
CA LEU A 194 -4.49 8.37 -8.17
C LEU A 194 -3.27 8.81 -7.33
N SER A 195 -2.16 9.16 -7.99
CA SER A 195 -0.95 9.62 -7.31
C SER A 195 -1.15 10.99 -6.67
N ALA A 196 -1.76 11.94 -7.40
CA ALA A 196 -2.07 13.27 -6.91
C ALA A 196 -3.07 13.22 -5.75
N ARG A 197 -4.15 12.43 -5.87
CA ARG A 197 -5.15 12.24 -4.81
C ARG A 197 -4.51 11.68 -3.54
N THR A 198 -3.70 10.63 -3.67
CA THR A 198 -2.98 10.06 -2.53
C THR A 198 -2.10 11.09 -1.83
N ALA A 199 -1.37 11.90 -2.61
CA ALA A 199 -0.47 12.91 -2.09
C ALA A 199 -1.23 14.01 -1.35
N TRP A 200 -2.35 14.46 -1.92
CA TRP A 200 -3.23 15.45 -1.31
C TRP A 200 -3.84 14.94 0.00
N GLU A 201 -4.40 13.72 0.02
CA GLU A 201 -4.97 13.10 1.23
C GLU A 201 -3.93 13.02 2.36
N ARG A 202 -2.68 12.66 2.03
CA ARG A 202 -1.58 12.58 2.99
C ARG A 202 -1.18 13.94 3.54
N THR A 203 -1.04 14.93 2.66
CA THR A 203 -0.67 16.30 3.05
C THR A 203 -1.74 16.89 3.97
N ARG A 204 -3.01 16.78 3.57
CA ARG A 204 -4.15 17.24 4.36
C ARG A 204 -4.19 16.64 5.76
N ARG A 205 -3.95 15.33 5.89
CA ARG A 205 -3.91 14.66 7.19
C ARG A 205 -2.74 15.08 8.04
N PHE A 206 -1.59 15.27 7.41
CA PHE A 206 -0.42 15.77 8.10
C PHE A 206 -0.69 17.17 8.69
N ASP A 207 -1.28 18.07 7.91
CA ASP A 207 -1.68 19.40 8.37
C ASP A 207 -2.68 19.33 9.53
N LEU A 208 -3.69 18.45 9.44
CA LEU A 208 -4.65 18.21 10.53
C LEU A 208 -3.93 17.77 11.82
N HIS A 209 -3.05 16.78 11.76
CA HIS A 209 -2.35 16.30 12.95
C HIS A 209 -1.33 17.32 13.50
N ARG A 210 -0.71 18.16 12.65
CA ARG A 210 0.08 19.31 13.14
C ARG A 210 -0.75 20.24 14.01
N THR A 211 -1.97 20.59 13.57
CA THR A 211 -2.85 21.47 14.36
C THR A 211 -3.25 20.84 15.70
N TRP A 212 -3.46 19.53 15.74
CA TRP A 212 -3.75 18.81 16.98
C TRP A 212 -2.53 18.76 17.92
N ALA A 213 -1.34 18.50 17.39
CA ALA A 213 -0.11 18.47 18.18
C ALA A 213 0.26 19.86 18.72
N ALA A 214 -0.05 20.93 17.99
CA ALA A 214 0.10 22.30 18.49
C ALA A 214 -0.83 22.58 19.67
N ARG A 215 -2.11 22.18 19.59
CA ARG A 215 -3.10 22.37 20.66
C ARG A 215 -2.80 21.58 21.95
N ARG A 216 -2.10 20.45 21.87
CA ARG A 216 -1.69 19.71 23.09
C ARG A 216 -0.51 20.37 23.83
N ARG A 217 0.21 21.29 23.19
CA ARG A 217 1.38 21.97 23.75
C ARG A 217 1.09 23.37 24.27
N SER A 218 -0.08 23.92 23.94
CA SER A 218 -0.64 25.18 24.47
C SER A 218 -1.50 24.92 25.69
#